data_AF-A0A7S0DAM2-F1
#
_entry.id   AF-A0A7S0DAM2-F1
#
_cell.length_a   1.000
_cell.length_b   1.000
_cell.length_c   1.000
_cell.angle_alpha   90.00
_cell.angle_beta   90.00
_cell.angle_gamma   90.00
#
_symmetry.space_group_name_H-M   'P 1'
#
loop_
_entity.id
_entity.type
_entity.pdbx_description
1 polymer ?
#
loop_
_entity_poly.entity_id
_entity_poly.type
_entity_poly.pdbx_seq_one_letter_code
_entity_poly.pdbx_strand_id
1 'polypeptide(L)'
;KKKKIGLAVSDPNLYAGAMAWADGVLVTADSCSMLSEALALGVPVFVARFAEAKGKMSRFLAAAATRGACVDAATVFVSAKNQTPSGDAAAERLARFVRYRRSVLLA
;
A
#
# COMPACT_ATOMS: atom_id res chain seq x y z
N LYS A 1 -33.10 27.15 17.33
CA LYS A 1 -32.52 26.38 16.20
C LYS A 1 -31.38 25.51 16.72
N LYS A 2 -31.59 24.20 16.93
CA LYS A 2 -30.53 23.28 17.39
C LYS A 2 -29.69 22.84 16.19
N LYS A 3 -28.38 23.13 16.20
CA LYS A 3 -27.43 22.68 15.18
C LYS A 3 -27.19 21.18 15.41
N LYS A 4 -27.75 20.32 14.55
CA LYS A 4 -27.38 18.89 14.52
C LYS A 4 -25.91 18.83 14.12
N ILE A 5 -25.02 18.58 15.07
CA ILE A 5 -23.65 18.18 14.78
C ILE A 5 -23.77 16.72 14.34
N GLY A 6 -24.03 16.52 13.05
CA GLY A 6 -23.88 15.21 12.44
C GLY A 6 -22.40 14.90 12.48
N LEU A 7 -21.98 14.06 13.42
CA LEU A 7 -20.68 13.40 13.35
C LEU A 7 -20.76 12.49 12.12
N ALA A 8 -20.38 13.02 10.96
CA ALA A 8 -20.17 12.21 9.78
C ALA A 8 -19.09 11.21 10.17
N VAL A 9 -19.47 9.96 10.41
CA VAL A 9 -18.52 8.86 10.46
C VAL A 9 -17.93 8.83 9.05
N SER A 10 -16.77 9.47 8.88
CA SER A 10 -16.02 9.39 7.63
C SER A 10 -15.85 7.91 7.34
N ASP A 11 -16.18 7.47 6.12
CA ASP A 11 -15.94 6.10 5.70
C ASP A 11 -14.56 5.68 6.21
N PRO A 12 -14.46 4.60 7.01
CA PRO A 12 -13.21 4.26 7.65
C PRO A 12 -12.14 4.12 6.59
N ASN A 13 -11.01 4.83 6.78
CA ASN A 13 -9.91 4.81 5.83
C ASN A 13 -9.43 3.36 5.65
N LEU A 14 -9.87 2.71 4.57
CA LEU A 14 -9.58 1.31 4.29
C LEU A 14 -8.08 1.08 4.16
N TYR A 15 -7.33 2.10 3.72
CA TYR A 15 -5.89 2.04 3.58
C TYR A 15 -5.19 1.89 4.95
N ALA A 16 -5.56 2.71 5.94
CA ALA A 16 -5.00 2.59 7.29
C ALA A 16 -5.34 1.24 7.94
N GLY A 17 -6.57 0.76 7.76
CA GLY A 17 -6.99 -0.55 8.27
C GLY A 17 -6.26 -1.72 7.59
N ALA A 18 -6.07 -1.66 6.28
CA ALA A 18 -5.33 -2.68 5.53
C ALA A 18 -3.85 -2.70 5.92
N MET A 19 -3.23 -1.53 6.07
CA MET A 19 -1.83 -1.42 6.49
C MET A 19 -1.60 -1.94 7.92
N ALA A 20 -2.53 -1.70 8.84
CA ALA A 20 -2.41 -2.19 10.22
C ALA A 20 -2.45 -3.72 10.35
N TRP A 21 -2.92 -4.42 9.32
CA TRP A 21 -3.03 -5.89 9.28
C TRP A 21 -1.96 -6.56 8.40
N ALA A 22 -1.12 -5.77 7.71
CA ALA A 22 -0.19 -6.31 6.75
C ALA A 22 1.04 -6.91 7.46
N ASP A 23 1.39 -8.15 7.13
CA ASP A 23 2.68 -8.77 7.53
C ASP A 23 3.85 -8.33 6.62
N GLY A 24 3.57 -7.56 5.57
CA GLY A 24 4.54 -7.00 4.63
C GLY A 24 3.85 -6.19 3.54
N VAL A 25 4.56 -5.23 2.95
CA VAL A 25 3.99 -4.29 1.97
C VAL A 25 4.85 -4.18 0.72
N LEU A 26 4.22 -4.26 -0.45
CA LEU A 26 4.84 -3.96 -1.74
C LEU A 26 4.36 -2.60 -2.24
N VAL A 27 5.29 -1.68 -2.48
CA VAL A 27 5.00 -0.31 -2.96
C VAL A 27 5.83 0.04 -4.20
N THR A 28 5.39 0.99 -5.00
CA THR A 28 6.15 1.50 -6.16
C THR A 28 7.16 2.57 -5.75
N ALA A 29 8.28 2.63 -6.48
CA ALA A 29 9.36 3.60 -6.29
C ALA A 29 9.04 5.00 -6.88
N ASP A 30 7.84 5.54 -6.70
CA ASP A 30 7.41 6.83 -7.28
C ASP A 30 6.91 7.86 -6.25
N SER A 31 6.62 7.44 -5.01
CA SER A 31 6.15 8.33 -3.94
C SER A 31 6.92 8.17 -2.63
N CYS A 32 7.62 9.23 -2.21
CA CYS A 32 8.34 9.23 -0.92
C CYS A 32 7.36 9.23 0.26
N SER A 33 6.18 9.84 0.12
CA SER A 33 5.17 9.84 1.17
C SER A 33 4.63 8.43 1.42
N MET A 34 4.27 7.70 0.35
CA MET A 34 3.78 6.32 0.46
C MET A 34 4.85 5.38 1.02
N LEU A 35 6.11 5.53 0.56
CA LEU A 35 7.22 4.78 1.14
C LEU A 35 7.43 5.11 2.63
N SER A 36 7.36 6.37 3.01
CA SER A 36 7.54 6.76 4.42
C SER A 36 6.43 6.20 5.31
N GLU A 37 5.19 6.18 4.84
CA GLU A 37 4.07 5.53 5.52
C GLU A 37 4.27 4.02 5.63
N ALA A 38 4.65 3.34 4.54
CA ALA A 38 4.90 1.91 4.55
C ALA A 38 6.04 1.53 5.51
N LEU A 39 7.13 2.30 5.51
CA LEU A 39 8.26 2.11 6.42
C LEU A 39 7.87 2.31 7.89
N ALA A 40 6.91 3.21 8.18
CA ALA A 40 6.44 3.45 9.54
C ALA A 40 5.65 2.28 10.13
N LEU A 41 5.19 1.32 9.31
CA LEU A 41 4.48 0.14 9.79
C LEU A 41 5.38 -0.84 10.54
N GLY A 42 6.70 -0.78 10.34
CA GLY A 42 7.65 -1.70 10.98
C GLY A 42 7.60 -3.14 10.46
N VAL A 43 6.89 -3.38 9.36
CA VAL A 43 6.84 -4.68 8.65
C VAL A 43 7.73 -4.65 7.41
N PRO A 44 8.14 -5.79 6.85
CA PRO A 44 8.94 -5.85 5.63
C PRO A 44 8.36 -5.00 4.49
N VAL A 45 9.17 -4.10 3.93
CA VAL A 45 8.82 -3.25 2.79
C VAL A 45 9.60 -3.67 1.55
N PHE A 46 8.86 -4.08 0.52
CA PHE A 46 9.36 -4.42 -0.80
C PHE A 46 9.05 -3.28 -1.76
N VAL A 47 10.01 -2.93 -2.60
CA VAL A 47 9.87 -1.78 -3.49
C VAL A 47 9.93 -2.23 -4.95
N ALA A 48 8.82 -2.09 -5.66
CA ALA A 48 8.76 -2.32 -7.09
C ALA A 48 9.48 -1.19 -7.86
N ARG A 49 10.14 -1.57 -8.96
CA ARG A 49 10.90 -0.64 -9.83
C ARG A 49 12.02 0.09 -9.09
N PHE A 50 12.60 -0.56 -8.07
CA PHE A 50 13.65 0.02 -7.23
C PHE A 50 14.85 0.53 -8.04
N ALA A 51 15.37 -0.31 -8.95
CA ALA A 51 16.47 0.03 -9.85
C ALA A 51 16.14 1.14 -10.88
N GLU A 52 14.86 1.40 -11.15
CA GLU A 52 14.44 2.43 -12.11
C GLU A 52 14.29 3.81 -11.47
N ALA A 53 14.35 3.90 -10.14
CA ALA A 53 14.22 5.16 -9.41
C ALA A 53 15.32 6.16 -9.80
N LYS A 54 14.97 7.45 -9.87
CA LYS A 54 15.89 8.52 -10.25
C LYS A 54 15.85 9.70 -9.28
N GLY A 55 16.89 10.52 -9.32
CA GLY A 55 16.97 11.79 -8.61
C GLY A 55 16.79 11.63 -7.09
N LYS A 56 15.82 12.35 -6.52
CA LYS A 56 15.54 12.31 -5.07
C LYS A 56 15.13 10.92 -4.58
N MET A 57 14.41 10.17 -5.41
CA MET A 57 13.87 8.87 -5.01
C MET A 57 14.96 7.82 -4.89
N SER A 58 15.90 7.76 -5.85
CA SER A 58 17.00 6.79 -5.76
C SER A 58 17.89 7.04 -4.54
N ARG A 59 18.12 8.31 -4.17
CA ARG A 59 18.84 8.67 -2.95
C ARG A 59 18.09 8.22 -1.68
N PHE A 60 16.78 8.46 -1.63
CA PHE A 60 15.93 8.01 -0.53
C PHE A 60 15.96 6.49 -0.38
N LEU A 61 15.76 5.76 -1.48
CA LEU A 61 15.79 4.30 -1.49
C LEU A 61 17.15 3.73 -1.11
N ALA A 62 18.24 4.32 -1.59
CA ALA A 62 19.59 3.89 -1.20
C ALA A 62 19.82 4.07 0.31
N ALA A 63 19.40 5.19 0.90
CA ALA A 63 19.52 5.43 2.33
C ALA A 63 18.66 4.48 3.17
N ALA A 64 17.43 4.20 2.72
CA ALA A 64 16.53 3.27 3.39
C ALA A 64 17.05 1.81 3.30
N ALA A 65 17.48 1.37 2.12
CA ALA A 65 18.00 0.03 1.91
C ALA A 65 19.31 -0.22 2.67
N THR A 66 20.21 0.77 2.76
CA THR A 66 21.45 0.66 3.55
C THR A 66 21.17 0.40 5.03
N ARG A 67 20.01 0.87 5.54
CA ARG A 67 19.55 0.65 6.91
C ARG A 67 18.74 -0.65 7.08
N GLY A 68 18.58 -1.44 6.01
CA GLY A 68 17.74 -2.63 6.01
C GLY A 68 16.24 -2.32 6.09
N ALA A 69 15.82 -1.08 5.85
CA ALA A 69 14.44 -0.65 6.03
C ALA A 69 13.53 -1.08 4.86
N CYS A 70 14.11 -1.30 3.68
CA CYS A 70 13.40 -1.85 2.52
C CYS A 70 14.34 -2.65 1.63
N VAL A 71 13.75 -3.44 0.73
CA VAL A 71 14.48 -4.24 -0.26
C VAL A 71 13.87 -4.06 -1.66
N ASP A 72 14.70 -4.27 -2.68
CA ASP A 72 14.22 -4.35 -4.05
C ASP A 72 13.30 -5.56 -4.20
N ALA A 73 12.05 -5.32 -4.59
CA ALA A 73 11.05 -6.36 -4.79
C ALA A 73 11.52 -7.43 -5.78
N ALA A 74 12.31 -7.06 -6.79
CA ALA A 74 12.82 -8.00 -7.79
C ALA A 74 13.76 -9.07 -7.22
N THR A 75 14.36 -8.82 -6.05
CA THR A 75 15.24 -9.78 -5.36
C THR A 75 14.46 -10.85 -4.59
N VAL A 76 13.18 -10.62 -4.33
CA VAL A 76 12.31 -11.49 -3.51
C VAL A 76 11.22 -12.12 -4.37
N PHE A 77 10.55 -11.31 -5.19
CA PHE A 77 9.46 -11.74 -6.06
C PHE A 77 9.99 -12.10 -7.44
N VAL A 78 10.37 -13.35 -7.61
CA VAL A 78 10.82 -13.89 -8.91
C VAL A 78 9.61 -14.43 -9.67
N SER A 79 8.84 -13.54 -10.31
CA SER A 79 7.73 -13.96 -11.18
C SER A 79 8.10 -13.79 -12.65
N ALA A 80 7.94 -14.85 -13.46
CA ALA A 80 8.15 -14.84 -14.91
C ALA A 80 7.07 -14.06 -15.70
N LYS A 81 6.01 -13.59 -15.03
CA LYS A 81 4.91 -12.85 -15.67
C LYS A 81 4.84 -11.45 -15.09
N ASN A 82 5.16 -10.44 -15.91
CA ASN A 82 4.71 -9.07 -15.68
C ASN A 82 3.18 -9.08 -15.74
N GLN A 83 2.52 -9.10 -14.58
CA GLN A 83 1.09 -8.83 -14.52
C GLN A 83 0.92 -7.34 -14.79
N THR A 84 0.47 -6.98 -15.99
CA THR A 84 -0.09 -5.65 -16.22
C THR A 84 -1.35 -5.55 -15.38
N PRO A 85 -1.43 -4.67 -14.36
CA PRO A 85 -2.68 -4.44 -13.69
C PRO A 85 -3.58 -3.75 -14.71
N SER A 86 -4.59 -4.45 -15.24
CA SER A 86 -5.70 -3.74 -15.87
C SER A 86 -6.38 -2.93 -14.76
N GLY A 87 -6.39 -1.60 -14.89
CA GLY A 87 -6.88 -0.71 -13.83
C GLY A 87 -8.27 -1.09 -13.32
N ASP A 88 -9.12 -1.63 -14.20
CA ASP A 88 -10.46 -2.09 -13.88
C ASP A 88 -10.49 -3.32 -12.96
N ALA A 89 -9.53 -4.24 -13.10
CA ALA A 89 -9.58 -5.51 -12.41
C ALA A 89 -9.13 -5.42 -10.93
N ALA A 90 -8.28 -4.44 -10.58
CA ALA A 90 -7.93 -4.19 -9.18
C ALA A 90 -9.12 -3.58 -8.42
N ALA A 91 -9.77 -2.58 -9.04
CA ALA A 91 -10.98 -1.95 -8.51
C ALA A 91 -12.12 -2.96 -8.35
N GLU A 92 -12.32 -3.84 -9.34
CA GLU A 92 -13.36 -4.88 -9.27
C GLU A 92 -13.09 -5.90 -8.15
N ARG A 93 -11.82 -6.33 -7.97
CA ARG A 93 -11.44 -7.23 -6.86
C ARG A 93 -11.67 -6.58 -5.50
N LEU A 94 -11.31 -5.31 -5.34
CA LEU A 94 -11.55 -4.57 -4.11
C LEU A 94 -13.06 -4.43 -3.85
N ALA A 95 -13.84 -4.03 -4.85
CA ALA A 95 -15.29 -3.90 -4.72
C ALA A 95 -15.95 -5.23 -4.33
N ARG A 96 -15.47 -6.35 -4.89
CA ARG A 96 -15.92 -7.71 -4.53
C ARG A 96 -15.59 -8.05 -3.08
N PHE A 97 -14.37 -7.78 -2.64
CA PHE A 97 -13.95 -8.01 -1.26
C PHE A 97 -14.76 -7.16 -0.26
N VAL A 98 -14.97 -5.87 -0.54
CA VAL A 98 -15.78 -4.98 0.29
C VAL A 98 -17.22 -5.49 0.41
N ARG A 99 -17.84 -5.91 -0.71
CA ARG A 99 -19.18 -6.51 -0.70
C ARG A 99 -19.24 -7.78 0.15
N TYR A 100 -18.28 -8.68 -0.02
CA TYR A 100 -18.18 -9.92 0.76
C TYR A 100 -18.04 -9.63 2.26
N ARG A 101 -17.10 -8.74 2.63
CA ARG A 101 -16.89 -8.37 4.04
C ARG A 101 -18.17 -7.76 4.65
N ARG A 102 -18.88 -6.91 3.90
CA ARG A 102 -20.14 -6.31 4.34
C ARG A 102 -21.24 -7.36 4.54
N SER A 103 -21.31 -8.39 3.69
CA SER A 103 -22.28 -9.48 3.85
C SER A 103 -21.96 -10.43 5.01
N VAL A 104 -20.69 -10.56 5.40
CA VAL A 104 -20.26 -11.49 6.46
C VAL A 104 -20.26 -10.82 7.85
N LEU A 105 -19.96 -9.51 7.95
CA LEU A 105 -19.87 -8.79 9.23
C LEU A 105 -21.15 -8.03 9.64
N LEU A 106 -22.15 -7.91 8.77
CA LEU A 106 -23.44 -7.26 9.08
C LEU A 106 -24.64 -8.23 9.05
N ALA A 107 -24.39 -9.53 8.97
CA ALA A 107 -25.36 -10.59 9.21
C ALA A 107 -25.26 -11.04 10.67
#